data_AF-A0A959T6N9-F1
#
_entry.id   AF-A0A959T6N9-F1
#
_cell.length_a   1.000
_cell.length_b   1.000
_cell.length_c   1.000
_cell.angle_alpha   90.00
_cell.angle_beta   90.00
_cell.angle_gamma   90.00
#
_symmetry.space_group_name_H-M   'P 1'
#
loop_
_entity.id
_entity.type
_entity.pdbx_description
1 polymer ?
#
loop_
_entity_poly.entity_id
_entity_poly.type
_entity_poly.pdbx_seq_one_letter_code
_entity_poly.pdbx_strand_id
1 'polypeptide(L)'
;MAVYNTDADAANTAVRAFLTKLGGVYMMKSYGLSSYNTRSGRGKEIWGEIVKEFKSCCAYCGCKESDKVKLEMEHLIMVNRDECGLHLPGNTVPVCKPCNKRKKEASGVVNWRKQLGFICDDPDVRDHRIKRIEAHMAKYEYPLITVEEQEMIQAVATRLSERVREEGSEAWKQYEARAKAFQ
;
A
#
# COMPACT_ATOMS: atom_id res chain seq x y z
N MET A 1 -14.24 3.26 2.52
CA MET A 1 -14.79 2.03 1.93
C MET A 1 -15.27 2.36 0.54
N ALA A 2 -15.29 1.39 -0.38
CA ALA A 2 -15.89 1.63 -1.69
C ALA A 2 -17.37 1.99 -1.50
N VAL A 3 -17.84 2.99 -2.26
CA VAL A 3 -19.26 3.42 -2.21
C VAL A 3 -20.17 2.36 -2.84
N TYR A 4 -19.60 1.56 -3.75
CA TYR A 4 -20.19 0.40 -4.40
C TYR A 4 -19.14 -0.71 -4.39
N ASN A 5 -19.49 -1.89 -3.88
CA ASN A 5 -18.55 -3.01 -3.74
C ASN A 5 -18.79 -4.02 -4.88
N THR A 6 -17.70 -4.47 -5.47
CA THR A 6 -17.65 -5.50 -6.52
C THR A 6 -16.78 -6.68 -6.09
N ASP A 7 -16.85 -7.79 -6.82
CA ASP A 7 -15.93 -8.92 -6.63
C ASP A 7 -14.46 -8.51 -6.79
N ALA A 8 -14.19 -7.51 -7.64
CA ALA A 8 -12.85 -6.95 -7.78
C ALA A 8 -12.39 -6.22 -6.50
N ASP A 9 -13.29 -5.55 -5.78
CA ASP A 9 -12.97 -4.89 -4.50
C ASP A 9 -12.68 -5.92 -3.39
N ALA A 10 -13.48 -7.00 -3.34
CA ALA A 10 -13.24 -8.13 -2.44
C ALA A 10 -11.87 -8.77 -2.72
N ALA A 11 -11.57 -9.04 -4.00
CA ALA A 11 -10.30 -9.61 -4.41
C ALA A 11 -9.11 -8.70 -4.09
N ASN A 12 -9.23 -7.38 -4.31
CA ASN A 12 -8.18 -6.43 -3.95
C ASN A 12 -7.97 -6.38 -2.42
N THR A 13 -9.04 -6.48 -1.64
CA THR A 13 -8.98 -6.53 -0.16
C THR A 13 -8.29 -7.82 0.30
N ALA A 14 -8.60 -8.97 -0.32
CA ALA A 14 -7.97 -10.25 -0.03
C ALA A 14 -6.45 -10.21 -0.29
N VAL A 15 -6.03 -9.64 -1.42
CA VAL A 15 -4.60 -9.42 -1.74
C VAL A 15 -3.93 -8.53 -0.69
N ARG A 16 -4.57 -7.42 -0.30
CA ARG A 16 -4.04 -6.53 0.76
C ARG A 16 -3.90 -7.26 2.09
N ALA A 17 -4.87 -8.08 2.47
CA ALA A 17 -4.81 -8.86 3.70
C ALA A 17 -3.66 -9.88 3.66
N PHE A 18 -3.47 -10.55 2.52
CA PHE A 18 -2.35 -11.47 2.29
C PHE A 18 -0.99 -10.77 2.44
N LEU A 19 -0.77 -9.67 1.71
CA LEU A 19 0.48 -8.91 1.77
C LEU A 19 0.74 -8.28 3.14
N THR A 20 -0.32 -7.91 3.87
CA THR A 20 -0.21 -7.44 5.26
C THR A 20 0.25 -8.55 6.19
N LYS A 21 -0.32 -9.75 6.03
CA LYS A 21 0.09 -10.94 6.81
C LYS A 21 1.52 -11.35 6.49
N LEU A 22 1.91 -11.31 5.22
CA LEU A 22 3.29 -11.57 4.78
C LEU A 22 4.27 -10.54 5.38
N GLY A 23 3.91 -9.25 5.37
CA GLY A 23 4.67 -8.21 6.08
C GLY A 23 4.88 -8.52 7.56
N GLY A 24 3.89 -9.12 8.24
CA GLY A 24 4.03 -9.59 9.62
C GLY A 24 5.17 -10.59 9.85
N VAL A 25 5.47 -11.45 8.85
CA VAL A 25 6.60 -12.40 8.91
C VAL A 25 7.93 -11.66 8.92
N TYR A 26 8.05 -10.61 8.10
CA TYR A 26 9.24 -9.76 8.05
C TYR A 26 9.39 -8.91 9.32
N MET A 27 8.30 -8.30 9.79
CA MET A 27 8.31 -7.54 11.04
C MET A 27 8.66 -8.39 12.26
N MET A 28 8.26 -9.66 12.30
CA MET A 28 8.62 -10.53 13.42
C MET A 28 10.14 -10.70 13.52
N LYS A 29 10.83 -10.80 12.38
CA LYS A 29 12.29 -10.94 12.31
C LYS A 29 13.00 -9.66 12.76
N SER A 30 12.54 -8.49 12.31
CA SER A 30 13.19 -7.19 12.60
C SER A 30 12.80 -6.58 13.94
N TYR A 31 11.53 -6.68 14.32
CA TYR A 31 10.95 -5.91 15.43
C TYR A 31 10.33 -6.77 16.54
N GLY A 32 10.29 -8.10 16.37
CA GLY A 32 9.54 -8.98 17.29
C GLY A 32 8.03 -8.72 17.29
N LEU A 33 7.49 -8.14 16.21
CA LEU A 33 6.09 -7.77 16.08
C LEU A 33 5.42 -8.57 14.95
N SER A 34 4.22 -9.10 15.21
CA SER A 34 3.48 -9.88 14.21
C SER A 34 2.63 -9.02 13.26
N SER A 35 2.44 -7.73 13.53
CA SER A 35 1.62 -6.84 12.69
C SER A 35 1.96 -5.37 12.87
N TYR A 36 1.83 -4.60 11.78
CA TYR A 36 2.02 -3.15 11.75
C TYR A 36 0.65 -2.44 11.74
N ASN A 37 -0.07 -2.51 12.86
CA ASN A 37 -1.36 -1.82 12.99
C ASN A 37 -1.14 -0.36 13.43
N THR A 38 -1.38 0.58 12.53
CA THR A 38 -1.12 2.01 12.78
C THR A 38 -2.22 2.73 13.55
N ARG A 39 -3.30 2.02 13.91
CA ARG A 39 -4.41 2.56 14.71
C ARG A 39 -4.28 2.24 16.20
N SER A 40 -3.46 1.25 16.58
CA SER A 40 -3.32 0.82 17.98
C SER A 40 -1.95 0.21 18.28
N GLY A 41 -1.62 0.11 19.57
CA GLY A 41 -0.38 -0.52 20.05
C GLY A 41 0.90 0.08 19.44
N ARG A 42 1.94 -0.75 19.35
CA ARG A 42 3.26 -0.31 18.89
C ARG A 42 3.30 0.15 17.42
N GLY A 43 2.42 -0.35 16.57
CA GLY A 43 2.33 0.13 15.18
C GLY A 43 1.89 1.59 15.09
N LYS A 44 1.01 2.05 15.99
CA LYS A 44 0.61 3.47 16.09
C LYS A 44 1.78 4.34 16.55
N GLU A 45 2.57 3.86 17.52
CA GLU A 45 3.76 4.57 18.01
C GLU A 45 4.79 4.74 16.90
N ILE A 46 5.13 3.65 16.20
CA ILE A 46 6.04 3.66 15.04
C ILE A 46 5.55 4.62 13.97
N TRP A 47 4.25 4.60 13.63
CA TRP A 47 3.71 5.55 12.67
C TRP A 47 3.87 7.01 13.12
N GLY A 48 3.64 7.29 14.42
CA GLY A 48 3.88 8.62 14.99
C GLY A 48 5.36 9.05 14.90
N GLU A 49 6.29 8.13 15.08
CA GLU A 49 7.73 8.38 14.88
C GLU A 49 8.07 8.71 13.43
N ILE A 50 7.50 7.96 12.47
CA ILE A 50 7.65 8.22 11.04
C ILE A 50 7.15 9.63 10.70
N VAL A 51 5.97 10.02 11.17
CA VAL A 51 5.45 11.37 10.92
C VAL A 51 6.38 12.45 11.48
N LYS A 52 6.94 12.25 12.68
CA LYS A 52 7.93 13.15 13.29
C LYS A 52 9.24 13.20 12.51
N GLU A 53 9.73 12.06 12.04
CA GLU A 53 10.92 11.97 11.18
C GLU A 53 10.73 12.77 9.90
N PHE A 54 9.52 12.72 9.32
CA PHE A 54 9.13 13.54 8.18
C PHE A 54 8.84 15.00 8.54
N LYS A 55 9.03 15.41 9.80
CA LYS A 55 8.80 16.75 10.35
C LYS A 55 7.35 17.23 10.20
N SER A 56 6.40 16.29 10.25
CA SER A 56 4.98 16.56 9.95
C SER A 56 4.79 17.24 8.59
N CYS A 57 5.60 16.85 7.60
CA CYS A 57 5.49 17.31 6.23
C CYS A 57 5.21 16.16 5.27
N CYS A 58 4.56 16.47 4.15
CA CYS A 58 4.39 15.52 3.06
C CYS A 58 5.75 15.09 2.50
N ALA A 59 5.98 13.79 2.40
CA ALA A 59 7.19 13.20 1.85
C ALA A 59 7.43 13.60 0.38
N TYR A 60 6.37 13.91 -0.38
CA TYR A 60 6.47 14.28 -1.79
C TYR A 60 6.58 15.77 -2.04
N CYS A 61 5.64 16.60 -1.61
CA CYS A 61 5.68 18.05 -1.90
C CYS A 61 6.31 18.90 -0.79
N GLY A 62 6.55 18.33 0.40
CA GLY A 62 7.12 19.04 1.54
C GLY A 62 6.14 19.94 2.31
N CYS A 63 4.86 20.03 1.90
CA CYS A 63 3.90 20.85 2.62
C CYS A 63 3.69 20.34 4.06
N LYS A 64 3.60 21.28 5.01
CA LYS A 64 3.41 20.96 6.43
C LYS A 64 1.95 20.63 6.74
N GLU A 65 1.75 19.71 7.66
CA GLU A 65 0.43 19.43 8.24
C GLU A 65 -0.15 20.69 8.92
N SER A 66 -1.46 20.89 8.74
CA SER A 66 -2.22 22.01 9.30
C SER A 66 -3.70 21.64 9.41
N ASP A 67 -4.55 22.59 9.78
CA ASP A 67 -6.01 22.39 9.77
C ASP A 67 -6.56 22.18 8.35
N LYS A 68 -5.92 22.78 7.35
CA LYS A 68 -6.32 22.68 5.93
C LYS A 68 -5.65 21.53 5.19
N VAL A 69 -4.50 21.06 5.67
CA VAL A 69 -3.70 20.01 5.04
C VAL A 69 -3.50 18.89 6.05
N LYS A 70 -4.22 17.77 5.85
CA LYS A 70 -4.01 16.55 6.64
C LYS A 70 -3.08 15.60 5.91
N LEU A 71 -2.19 14.98 6.66
CA LEU A 71 -1.32 13.92 6.15
C LEU A 71 -2.04 12.58 6.22
N GLU A 72 -1.94 11.82 5.14
CA GLU A 72 -2.41 10.46 4.99
C GLU A 72 -1.20 9.54 4.87
N MET A 73 -1.39 8.27 5.22
CA MET A 73 -0.40 7.25 4.97
C MET A 73 -0.43 6.85 3.51
N GLU A 74 0.74 6.82 2.89
CA GLU A 74 0.96 6.28 1.56
C GLU A 74 1.91 5.10 1.64
N HIS A 75 1.65 4.08 0.83
CA HIS A 75 2.57 2.98 0.60
C HIS A 75 3.50 3.34 -0.56
N LEU A 76 4.82 3.28 -0.38
CA LEU A 76 5.80 3.58 -1.45
C LEU A 76 5.76 2.53 -2.56
N ILE A 77 5.72 1.27 -2.18
CA ILE A 77 5.44 0.12 -3.04
C ILE A 77 4.01 -0.31 -2.75
N MET A 78 3.16 -0.27 -3.76
CA MET A 78 1.71 -0.43 -3.58
C MET A 78 1.37 -1.82 -3.05
N VAL A 79 0.50 -1.88 -2.04
CA VAL A 79 -0.03 -3.13 -1.49
C VAL A 79 -1.16 -3.65 -2.42
N ASN A 80 -0.77 -4.13 -3.60
CA ASN A 80 -1.66 -4.67 -4.63
C ASN A 80 -1.00 -5.88 -5.32
N ARG A 81 -1.70 -6.51 -6.28
CA ARG A 81 -1.18 -7.69 -6.99
C ARG A 81 -0.09 -7.37 -8.02
N ASP A 82 0.07 -6.10 -8.39
CA ASP A 82 0.97 -5.68 -9.47
C ASP A 82 2.37 -5.35 -8.91
N GLU A 83 2.44 -4.59 -7.82
CA GLU A 83 3.69 -4.21 -7.13
C GLU A 83 4.02 -5.12 -5.93
N CYS A 84 3.03 -5.81 -5.36
CA CYS A 84 3.20 -6.72 -4.22
C CYS A 84 3.91 -6.12 -2.99
N GLY A 85 3.76 -4.81 -2.77
CA GLY A 85 4.35 -4.13 -1.62
C GLY A 85 3.82 -4.65 -0.28
N LEU A 86 4.69 -4.73 0.72
CA LEU A 86 4.34 -5.23 2.05
C LEU A 86 3.90 -4.07 2.97
N HIS A 87 2.93 -4.33 3.84
CA HIS A 87 2.47 -3.34 4.82
C HIS A 87 3.46 -3.24 6.00
N LEU A 88 4.53 -2.48 5.79
CA LEU A 88 5.66 -2.34 6.71
C LEU A 88 5.99 -0.87 6.99
N PRO A 89 6.61 -0.54 8.15
CA PRO A 89 7.06 0.82 8.46
C PRO A 89 7.95 1.44 7.37
N GLY A 90 8.91 0.68 6.85
CA GLY A 90 9.79 1.16 5.77
C GLY A 90 9.07 1.38 4.44
N ASN A 91 7.85 0.86 4.27
CA ASN A 91 7.05 1.09 3.08
C ASN A 91 6.04 2.23 3.24
N THR A 92 5.92 2.84 4.42
CA THR A 92 4.89 3.87 4.68
C THR A 92 5.51 5.23 4.92
N VAL A 93 4.94 6.25 4.27
CA VAL A 93 5.36 7.65 4.44
C VAL A 93 4.14 8.56 4.55
N PRO A 94 4.24 9.71 5.24
CA PRO A 94 3.14 10.67 5.31
C PRO A 94 3.10 11.53 4.05
N VAL A 95 1.93 11.64 3.42
CA VAL A 95 1.71 12.50 2.25
C VAL A 95 0.43 13.30 2.39
N CYS A 96 0.35 14.47 1.76
CA CYS A 96 -0.92 15.18 1.71
C CYS A 96 -1.88 14.51 0.70
N LYS A 97 -3.18 14.66 0.91
CA LYS A 97 -4.22 14.07 0.06
C LYS A 97 -4.05 14.33 -1.46
N PRO A 98 -3.62 15.52 -1.93
CA PRO A 98 -3.32 15.73 -3.36
C PRO A 98 -2.16 14.85 -3.86
N CYS A 99 -1.10 14.70 -3.08
CA CYS A 99 0.06 13.89 -3.42
C CYS A 99 -0.22 12.38 -3.35
N ASN A 100 -1.15 11.98 -2.47
CA ASN A 100 -1.60 10.59 -2.32
C ASN A 100 -2.39 10.07 -3.54
N LYS A 101 -2.79 10.96 -4.45
CA LYS A 101 -3.44 10.59 -5.71
C LYS A 101 -2.35 10.32 -6.76
N ARG A 102 -1.86 9.08 -6.81
CA ARG A 102 -0.90 8.67 -7.84
C ARG A 102 -1.47 8.84 -9.24
N LYS A 103 -0.63 9.37 -10.14
CA LYS A 103 -0.97 9.43 -11.57
C LYS A 103 -1.09 8.03 -12.16
N LYS A 104 -1.91 7.92 -13.20
CA LYS A 104 -2.10 6.70 -13.99
C LYS A 104 -1.58 6.94 -15.40
N GLU A 105 -0.94 5.93 -15.96
CA GLU A 105 -0.52 5.83 -17.35
C GLU A 105 -1.08 4.55 -17.97
N ALA A 106 -0.81 4.32 -19.25
CA ALA A 106 -1.28 3.12 -19.96
C ALA A 106 -0.85 1.81 -19.28
N SER A 107 0.33 1.80 -18.66
CA SER A 107 0.87 0.64 -17.92
C SER A 107 0.32 0.52 -16.49
N GLY A 108 -0.56 1.40 -16.06
CA GLY A 108 -1.15 1.39 -14.71
C GLY A 108 -0.76 2.59 -13.84
N VAL A 109 -0.84 2.40 -12.52
CA VAL A 109 -0.45 3.44 -11.56
C VAL A 109 1.07 3.58 -11.56
N VAL A 110 1.58 4.81 -11.54
CA VAL A 110 3.03 5.02 -11.54
C VAL A 110 3.67 4.71 -10.19
N ASN A 111 4.93 4.27 -10.19
CA ASN A 111 5.69 4.07 -8.95
C ASN A 111 5.95 5.39 -8.21
N TRP A 112 6.34 5.31 -6.94
CA TRP A 112 6.52 6.48 -6.09
C TRP A 112 7.58 7.47 -6.60
N ARG A 113 8.65 7.00 -7.26
CA ARG A 113 9.71 7.86 -7.82
C ARG A 113 9.18 8.70 -8.96
N LYS A 114 8.44 8.06 -9.88
CA LYS A 114 7.80 8.74 -11.01
C LYS A 114 6.71 9.69 -10.52
N GLN A 115 5.93 9.29 -9.51
CA GLN A 115 4.97 10.18 -8.85
C GLN A 115 5.65 11.42 -8.27
N LEU A 116 6.78 11.24 -7.57
CA LEU A 116 7.56 12.36 -7.03
C LEU A 116 8.09 13.27 -8.15
N GLY A 117 8.53 12.71 -9.27
CA GLY A 117 8.90 13.46 -10.47
C GLY A 117 7.77 14.34 -11.03
N PHE A 118 6.52 13.90 -10.92
CA PHE A 118 5.37 14.71 -11.32
C PHE A 118 4.94 15.79 -10.31
N ILE A 119 5.44 15.72 -9.08
CA ILE A 119 5.07 16.63 -7.98
C ILE A 119 6.17 17.68 -7.76
N CYS A 120 7.43 17.31 -7.98
CA CYS A 120 8.60 18.13 -7.70
C CYS A 120 9.42 18.31 -8.99
N ASP A 121 9.22 19.46 -9.63
CA ASP A 121 9.90 19.81 -10.88
C ASP A 121 11.39 20.11 -10.63
N ASP A 122 11.72 20.74 -9.49
CA ASP A 122 13.08 21.02 -9.06
C ASP A 122 13.89 19.72 -8.82
N PRO A 123 14.95 19.46 -9.62
CA PRO A 123 15.74 18.24 -9.52
C PRO A 123 16.48 18.07 -8.19
N ASP A 124 17.05 19.14 -7.63
CA ASP A 124 17.85 19.06 -6.40
C ASP A 124 16.96 18.77 -5.20
N VAL A 125 15.80 19.43 -5.15
CA VAL A 125 14.78 19.17 -4.12
C VAL A 125 14.22 17.75 -4.27
N ARG A 126 13.99 17.30 -5.50
CA ARG A 126 13.51 15.94 -5.79
C ARG A 126 14.53 14.90 -5.32
N ASP A 127 15.80 15.07 -5.65
CA ASP A 127 16.87 14.15 -5.26
C ASP A 127 17.06 14.11 -3.75
N HIS A 128 16.94 15.25 -3.06
CA HIS A 128 16.96 15.28 -1.59
C HIS A 128 15.79 14.48 -0.99
N ARG A 129 14.59 14.60 -1.56
CA ARG A 129 13.41 13.84 -1.12
C ARG A 129 13.55 12.35 -1.40
N ILE A 130 14.09 11.98 -2.56
CA ILE A 130 14.41 10.58 -2.89
C ILE A 130 15.36 9.99 -1.85
N LYS A 131 16.49 10.65 -1.58
CA LYS A 131 17.48 10.19 -0.59
C LYS A 131 16.87 10.03 0.80
N ARG A 132 16.00 10.95 1.21
CA ARG A 132 15.28 10.85 2.49
C ARG A 132 14.34 9.64 2.54
N ILE A 133 13.59 9.39 1.47
CA ILE A 133 12.69 8.23 1.38
C ILE A 133 13.50 6.92 1.39
N GLU A 134 14.60 6.84 0.64
CA GLU A 134 15.48 5.68 0.64
C GLU A 134 16.11 5.43 2.01
N ALA A 135 16.57 6.49 2.68
CA ALA A 135 17.09 6.41 4.04
C ALA A 135 16.02 5.92 5.04
N HIS A 136 14.78 6.36 4.89
CA HIS A 136 13.63 5.85 5.67
C HIS A 136 13.39 4.37 5.40
N MET A 137 13.35 3.94 4.14
CA MET A 137 13.18 2.53 3.77
C MET A 137 14.27 1.65 4.40
N ALA A 138 15.52 2.11 4.35
CA ALA A 138 16.66 1.41 4.94
C ALA A 138 16.61 1.40 6.48
N LYS A 139 16.31 2.53 7.11
CA LYS A 139 16.18 2.65 8.58
C LYS A 139 15.14 1.70 9.14
N TYR A 140 14.02 1.55 8.44
CA TYR A 140 12.93 0.67 8.83
C TYR A 140 12.99 -0.71 8.14
N GLU A 141 14.18 -1.10 7.68
CA GLU A 141 14.52 -2.43 7.19
C GLU A 141 13.50 -3.01 6.21
N TYR A 142 13.01 -2.19 5.27
CA TYR A 142 12.14 -2.72 4.22
C TYR A 142 12.90 -3.81 3.44
N PRO A 143 12.34 -5.02 3.29
CA PRO A 143 13.12 -6.17 2.84
C PRO A 143 13.58 -6.03 1.39
N LEU A 144 14.79 -6.54 1.13
CA LEU A 144 15.26 -6.81 -0.21
C LEU A 144 14.64 -8.14 -0.67
N ILE A 145 13.51 -8.04 -1.36
CA ILE A 145 12.84 -9.20 -1.96
C ILE A 145 13.58 -9.57 -3.26
N THR A 146 14.01 -10.83 -3.39
CA THR A 146 14.67 -11.29 -4.62
C THR A 146 13.66 -11.36 -5.78
N VAL A 147 14.15 -11.47 -7.01
CA VAL A 147 13.27 -11.61 -8.18
C VAL A 147 12.40 -12.87 -8.04
N GLU A 148 12.98 -13.99 -7.62
CA GLU A 148 12.28 -15.26 -7.46
C GLU A 148 11.21 -15.18 -6.36
N GLU A 149 11.52 -14.53 -5.23
CA GLU A 149 10.54 -14.33 -4.18
C GLU A 149 9.42 -13.38 -4.62
N GLN A 150 9.76 -12.31 -5.33
CA GLN A 150 8.78 -11.36 -5.87
C GLN A 150 7.82 -12.05 -6.84
N GLU A 151 8.34 -12.88 -7.76
CA GLU A 151 7.54 -13.68 -8.70
C GLU A 151 6.64 -14.66 -7.96
N MET A 152 7.14 -15.31 -6.90
CA MET A 152 6.34 -16.20 -6.07
C MET A 152 5.19 -15.46 -5.36
N ILE A 153 5.48 -14.32 -4.74
CA ILE A 153 4.46 -13.48 -4.06
C ILE A 153 3.40 -13.05 -5.08
N GLN A 154 3.84 -12.60 -6.26
CA GLN A 154 2.94 -12.18 -7.33
C GLN A 154 2.06 -13.33 -7.82
N ALA A 155 2.62 -14.53 -8.03
CA ALA A 155 1.85 -15.71 -8.43
C ALA A 155 0.78 -16.07 -7.40
N VAL A 156 1.13 -16.04 -6.10
CA VAL A 156 0.17 -16.30 -5.01
C VAL A 156 -0.90 -15.21 -4.94
N ALA A 157 -0.53 -13.93 -5.03
CA ALA A 157 -1.45 -12.80 -4.99
C ALA A 157 -2.43 -12.81 -6.19
N THR A 158 -1.94 -13.12 -7.38
CA THR A 158 -2.76 -13.25 -8.60
C THR A 158 -3.75 -14.39 -8.45
N ARG A 159 -3.29 -15.58 -8.08
CA ARG A 159 -4.17 -16.75 -7.86
C ARG A 159 -5.23 -16.50 -6.79
N LEU A 160 -4.87 -15.81 -5.70
CA LEU A 160 -5.83 -15.41 -4.67
C LEU A 160 -6.88 -14.44 -5.23
N SER A 161 -6.44 -13.45 -6.00
CA SER A 161 -7.33 -12.47 -6.61
C SER A 161 -8.33 -13.12 -7.57
N GLU A 162 -7.88 -14.04 -8.41
CA GLU A 162 -8.71 -14.79 -9.37
C GLU A 162 -9.74 -15.65 -8.64
N ARG A 163 -9.33 -16.44 -7.65
CA ARG A 163 -10.25 -17.30 -6.90
C ARG A 163 -11.35 -16.53 -6.20
N VAL A 164 -11.04 -15.38 -5.59
CA VAL A 164 -12.06 -14.55 -4.93
C VAL A 164 -13.06 -14.00 -5.94
N ARG A 165 -12.62 -13.64 -7.16
CA ARG A 165 -13.51 -13.17 -8.22
C ARG A 165 -14.40 -14.29 -8.77
N GLU A 166 -13.81 -15.45 -9.01
CA GLU A 166 -14.53 -16.63 -9.50
C GLU A 166 -15.60 -17.06 -8.50
N GLU A 167 -15.26 -17.14 -7.21
CA GLU A 167 -16.20 -17.50 -6.14
C GLU A 167 -17.35 -16.49 -6.03
N GLY A 168 -17.07 -15.18 -6.11
CA GLY A 168 -18.10 -14.14 -6.10
C GLY A 168 -19.08 -14.27 -7.27
N SER A 169 -18.55 -14.46 -8.48
CA SER A 169 -19.38 -14.66 -9.68
C SER A 169 -20.21 -15.94 -9.61
N GLU A 170 -19.63 -17.03 -9.12
CA GLU A 170 -20.30 -18.33 -9.02
C GLU A 170 -21.39 -18.32 -7.95
N ALA A 171 -21.14 -17.68 -6.79
CA ALA A 171 -22.15 -17.49 -5.76
C ALA A 171 -23.39 -16.75 -6.29
N TRP A 172 -23.19 -15.71 -7.11
CA TRP A 172 -24.29 -14.99 -7.75
C TRP A 172 -25.07 -15.87 -8.74
N LYS A 173 -24.40 -16.61 -9.61
CA LYS A 173 -25.06 -17.53 -10.57
C LYS A 173 -25.90 -18.58 -9.85
N GLN A 174 -25.39 -19.15 -8.76
CA GLN A 174 -26.14 -20.12 -7.95
C GLN A 174 -27.39 -19.49 -7.32
N TYR A 175 -27.29 -18.26 -6.85
CA TYR A 175 -28.43 -17.52 -6.34
C TYR A 175 -29.48 -17.29 -7.44
N GLU A 176 -29.08 -16.79 -8.61
CA GLU A 176 -30.00 -16.55 -9.74
C GLU A 176 -30.73 -17.81 -10.21
N ALA A 177 -30.03 -18.95 -10.27
CA ALA A 177 -30.63 -20.22 -10.66
C ALA A 177 -31.74 -20.66 -9.71
N ARG A 178 -31.56 -20.40 -8.40
CA ARG A 178 -32.55 -20.73 -7.36
C ARG A 178 -33.65 -19.67 -7.24
N ALA A 179 -33.33 -18.41 -7.53
CA ALA A 179 -34.27 -17.30 -7.45
C ALA A 179 -35.49 -17.51 -8.37
N LYS A 180 -35.29 -18.15 -9.53
CA LYS A 180 -36.36 -18.54 -10.47
C LYS A 180 -37.40 -19.50 -9.86
N ALA A 181 -37.07 -20.22 -8.80
CA ALA A 181 -37.99 -21.12 -8.12
C ALA A 181 -38.89 -20.42 -7.08
N PHE A 182 -38.67 -19.13 -6.83
CA PHE A 182 -39.48 -18.31 -5.92
C PHE A 182 -40.44 -17.35 -6.65
N GLN A 183 -40.53 -17.45 -7.98
CA GLN A 183 -41.48 -16.73 -8.84
C GLN A 183 -42.52 -17.70 -9.39
#